data_AF-A0A318HDB4-F1
#
_entry.id   AF-A0A318HDB4-F1
#
_cell.length_a   1.000
_cell.length_b   1.000
_cell.length_c   1.000
_cell.angle_alpha   90.00
_cell.angle_beta   90.00
_cell.angle_gamma   90.00
#
_symmetry.space_group_name_H-M   'P 1'
#
loop_
_entity.id
_entity.type
_entity.pdbx_description
1 polymer ?
#
loop_
_entity_poly.entity_id
_entity_poly.type
_entity_poly.pdbx_seq_one_letter_code
_entity_poly.pdbx_strand_id
1 'polypeptide(L)' 'MSILVTGGTEGIGRAIADPFAAPGVTVFVACASDDEAEHTFSAIADKAMSSPAHAIVSIRYR' A
#
# COMPACT_ATOMS: atom_id res chain seq x y z
N MET A 1 -6.33 12.01 5.22
CA MET A 1 -6.73 11.85 3.79
C MET A 1 -6.64 10.37 3.46
N SER A 2 -7.58 9.81 2.70
CA SER A 2 -7.60 8.38 2.38
C SER A 2 -7.48 8.16 0.87
N ILE A 3 -6.59 7.25 0.47
CA ILE A 3 -6.29 6.95 -0.94
C ILE A 3 -6.42 5.46 -1.15
N LEU A 4 -7.17 5.04 -2.16
CA LEU A 4 -7.29 3.64 -2.57
C LEU A 4 -6.58 3.44 -3.91
N VAL A 5 -5.63 2.52 -3.94
CA VAL A 5 -4.91 2.10 -5.15
C VAL A 5 -5.26 0.64 -5.45
N THR A 6 -5.87 0.39 -6.61
CA THR A 6 -6.12 -0.98 -7.09
C THR A 6 -4.93 -1.45 -7.92
N GLY A 7 -4.45 -2.69 -7.70
CA GLY A 7 -3.23 -3.20 -8.34
C GLY A 7 -1.95 -2.52 -7.86
N GLY A 8 -1.92 -2.03 -6.62
CA GLY A 8 -0.80 -1.26 -6.05
C GLY A 8 0.36 -2.10 -5.50
N THR A 9 0.32 -3.42 -5.66
CA THR A 9 1.35 -4.34 -5.17
C THR A 9 2.64 -4.25 -5.97
N GLU A 10 2.55 -3.99 -7.27
CA GLU A 10 3.70 -3.93 -8.17
C GLU A 10 3.56 -2.87 -9.28
N GLY A 11 4.63 -2.75 -10.09
CA GLY A 11 4.66 -1.93 -11.30
C GLY A 11 4.20 -0.48 -11.09
N ILE A 12 3.27 -0.05 -11.95
CA ILE A 12 2.75 1.34 -11.98
C ILE A 12 1.93 1.63 -10.72
N GLY A 13 1.09 0.70 -10.27
CA GLY A 13 0.27 0.90 -9.08
C GLY A 13 1.13 1.15 -7.85
N ARG A 14 2.24 0.40 -7.72
CA ARG A 14 3.21 0.61 -6.65
C ARG A 14 3.93 1.96 -6.75
N ALA A 15 4.35 2.35 -7.95
CA ALA A 15 4.98 3.65 -8.20
C ALA A 15 4.05 4.83 -7.90
N ILE A 16 2.72 4.62 -7.99
CA ILE A 16 1.70 5.60 -7.61
C ILE A 16 1.48 5.58 -6.09
N ALA A 17 1.44 4.40 -5.45
CA ALA A 17 1.18 4.29 -4.02
C ALA A 17 2.31 4.84 -3.14
N ASP A 18 3.58 4.59 -3.52
CA ASP A 18 4.76 4.98 -2.74
C ASP A 18 4.83 6.50 -2.44
N PRO A 19 4.61 7.43 -3.39
CA PRO A 19 4.63 8.86 -3.10
C PRO A 19 3.52 9.36 -2.18
N PHE A 20 2.40 8.64 -2.08
CA PHE A 20 1.28 8.98 -1.20
C PHE A 20 1.47 8.51 0.24
N ALA A 21 2.52 7.71 0.50
CA ALA A 21 2.94 7.19 1.79
C ALA A 21 3.51 8.29 2.71
N ALA A 22 2.71 9.32 3.01
CA ALA A 22 3.11 10.51 3.76
C ALA A 22 2.37 10.62 5.11
N PRO A 23 2.95 11.30 6.13
CA PRO A 23 2.28 11.54 7.41
C PRO A 23 0.85 12.08 7.27
N GLY A 24 -0.11 11.45 7.94
CA GLY A 24 -1.53 11.85 7.93
C GLY A 24 -2.33 11.39 6.70
N VAL A 25 -1.73 10.61 5.82
CA VAL A 25 -2.39 9.95 4.68
C VAL A 25 -2.52 8.46 4.97
N THR A 26 -3.69 7.89 4.72
CA THR A 26 -3.91 6.44 4.77
C THR A 26 -4.02 5.93 3.34
N VAL A 27 -3.06 5.09 2.92
CA VAL A 27 -3.05 4.47 1.60
C VAL A 27 -3.49 3.01 1.71
N PHE A 28 -4.59 2.68 1.06
CA PHE A 28 -5.13 1.33 0.91
C PHE A 28 -4.66 0.76 -0.44
N VAL A 29 -4.13 -0.47 -0.44
CA VAL A 29 -3.73 -1.17 -1.65
C VAL A 29 -4.59 -2.41 -1.82
N ALA A 30 -5.45 -2.42 -2.84
CA ALA A 30 -6.25 -3.58 -3.20
C ALA A 30 -5.48 -4.47 -4.18
N CYS A 31 -5.46 -5.77 -3.92
CA CYS A 31 -4.78 -6.79 -4.70
C CYS A 31 -5.57 -8.10 -4.68
N ALA A 32 -5.33 -8.94 -5.69
CA ALA A 32 -6.04 -10.20 -5.85
C ALA A 32 -5.49 -11.32 -4.94
N SER A 33 -4.19 -11.25 -4.59
CA SER A 33 -3.48 -12.25 -3.79
C SER A 33 -3.07 -11.69 -2.42
N ASP A 34 -3.23 -12.50 -1.37
CA ASP A 34 -2.79 -12.16 0.00
C ASP A 34 -1.25 -12.21 0.11
N ASP A 35 -0.60 -13.15 -0.59
CA ASP A 35 0.86 -13.28 -0.59
C ASP A 35 1.53 -12.03 -1.18
N GLU A 36 1.00 -11.51 -2.27
CA GLU A 36 1.48 -10.26 -2.89
C GLU A 36 1.25 -9.06 -1.97
N ALA A 37 0.16 -9.09 -1.18
CA ALA A 37 -0.15 -8.04 -0.23
C ALA A 37 0.89 -7.98 0.90
N GLU A 38 1.23 -9.11 1.51
CA GLU A 38 2.16 -9.19 2.65
C GLU A 38 3.59 -8.79 2.26
N HIS A 39 4.08 -9.25 1.11
CA HIS A 39 5.40 -8.87 0.60
C HIS A 39 5.47 -7.36 0.32
N THR A 40 4.43 -6.81 -0.31
CA THR A 40 4.30 -5.38 -0.59
C THR A 40 4.23 -4.58 0.70
N PHE A 41 3.47 -5.06 1.69
CA PHE A 41 3.31 -4.46 3.01
C PHE A 41 4.65 -4.32 3.72
N SER A 42 5.41 -5.40 3.79
CA SER A 42 6.70 -5.43 4.48
C SER A 42 7.67 -4.41 3.85
N ALA A 43 7.72 -4.36 2.52
CA ALA A 43 8.56 -3.40 1.79
C ALA A 43 8.13 -1.92 1.96
N ILE A 44 6.83 -1.64 2.19
CA ILE A 44 6.34 -0.27 2.49
C ILE A 44 6.59 0.06 3.96
N ALA A 45 6.30 -0.88 4.86
CA ALA A 45 6.45 -0.72 6.30
C ALA A 45 7.89 -0.38 6.69
N ASP A 46 8.87 -1.04 6.07
CA ASP A 46 10.29 -0.75 6.30
C ASP A 46 10.67 0.68 5.88
N LYS A 47 10.13 1.18 4.76
CA LYS A 47 10.30 2.59 4.34
C LYS A 47 9.53 3.56 5.24
N ALA A 48 8.39 3.12 5.76
CA ALA A 48 7.47 3.91 6.57
C ALA A 48 7.90 4.10 8.02
N MET A 49 8.91 3.38 8.54
CA MET A 49 9.43 3.65 9.89
C MET A 49 10.01 5.07 10.06
N SER A 50 10.17 5.82 8.96
CA SER A 50 10.47 7.26 8.97
C SER A 50 9.24 8.19 8.96
N SER A 51 8.00 7.68 8.83
CA SER A 51 6.75 8.46 8.77
C SER A 51 5.51 7.60 9.11
N PRO A 52 4.82 7.87 10.25
CA PRO A 52 3.90 6.92 10.90
C PRO A 52 2.49 6.92 10.30
N ALA A 53 2.34 6.59 9.02
CA ALA A 53 1.05 6.73 8.35
C ALA A 53 0.69 5.58 7.40
N HIS A 54 0.58 4.34 7.88
CA HIS A 54 0.17 3.25 6.97
C HIS A 54 -0.78 2.23 7.60
N ALA A 55 -1.95 2.12 7.00
CA ALA A 55 -2.82 0.94 7.08
C ALA A 55 -3.08 0.49 5.64
N ILE A 56 -2.25 -0.43 5.15
CA ILE A 56 -2.47 -1.12 3.89
C ILE A 56 -3.40 -2.29 4.20
N VAL A 57 -4.56 -2.32 3.55
CA VAL A 57 -5.58 -3.36 3.72
C VAL A 57 -5.73 -4.06 2.38
N SER A 58 -5.53 -5.39 2.35
CA SER A 58 -5.84 -6.18 1.17
C SER A 58 -7.36 -6.25 0.98
N ILE A 59 -7.82 -5.93 -0.23
CA ILE A 59 -9.23 -6.06 -0.60
C ILE A 59 -9.28 -7.06 -1.76
N ARG A 60 -9.67 -8.30 -1.45
CA ARG A 60 -9.95 -9.32 -2.47
C ARG A 60 -11.24 -8.97 -3.22
N TYR A 61 -11.13 -8.76 -4.52
CA TYR A 61 -12.26 -8.88 -5.42
C TYR A 61 -12.33 -10.34 -5.87
N ARG A 62 -13.53 -10.93 -5.76
CA ARG A 62 -13.83 -12.37 -5.88
C ARG A 62 -13.05 -13.15 -6.93
#